data_AF-A0A097A5P9-F1
#
_entry.id   AF-A0A097A5P9-F1
#
_cell.length_a   1.000
_cell.length_b   1.000
_cell.length_c   1.000
_cell.angle_alpha   90.00
_cell.angle_beta   90.00
_cell.angle_gamma   90.00
#
_symmetry.space_group_name_H-M   'P 1'
#
loop_
_entity.id
_entity.type
_entity.pdbx_description
1 polymer ?
#
loop_
_entity_poly.entity_id
_entity_poly.type
_entity_poly.pdbx_seq_one_letter_code
_entity_poly.pdbx_strand_id
1 'polypeptide(L)'
;SASFETLGISLFYSSTMANPNTEKIRSSRLAAKILMKALRLGIKPNSLITRKSIENALSVVMCIGGSTNAILHYLAIASSARIKITLDDIETIRKRIPVTCNLKPSGKYATTDLHKVGGIPQVLKRLASQGLLHNSCATITGRVLGEELNRIKYDTQLKYNVILPINKPLHQQGHLLGLKGNLAIYGAVAKTLGFKRNVITGRAKVFNDEESTTSAILTDRITAGSIVIIRYLGPKGGPGMPEMLSPTSALVGKELGDKVCLITDGRF
;
A
#
# COMPACT_ATOMS: atom_id res chain seq x y z
N SER A 1 -9.38 -1.11 6.41
CA SER A 1 -8.31 -1.09 5.40
C SER A 1 -8.91 -0.89 4.02
N ALA A 2 -8.37 0.04 3.21
CA ALA A 2 -8.82 0.29 1.84
C ALA A 2 -8.71 -0.95 0.95
N SER A 3 -7.63 -1.71 1.15
CA SER A 3 -7.35 -2.91 0.38
C SER A 3 -8.34 -4.05 0.71
N PHE A 4 -8.91 -4.08 1.93
CA PHE A 4 -9.94 -5.05 2.32
C PHE A 4 -11.35 -4.70 1.82
N GLU A 5 -11.68 -3.42 1.67
CA GLU A 5 -12.90 -3.03 0.91
C GLU A 5 -12.80 -3.53 -0.53
N THR A 6 -11.62 -3.36 -1.13
CA THR A 6 -11.35 -3.72 -2.53
C THR A 6 -11.28 -5.23 -2.74
N LEU A 7 -10.73 -5.97 -1.76
CA LEU A 7 -10.71 -7.43 -1.73
C LEU A 7 -12.12 -8.03 -1.59
N GLY A 8 -13.12 -7.21 -1.22
CA GLY A 8 -14.51 -7.63 -1.07
C GLY A 8 -14.84 -8.22 0.30
N ILE A 9 -13.96 -8.11 1.31
CA ILE A 9 -14.18 -8.66 2.66
C ILE A 9 -14.61 -7.60 3.68
N SER A 10 -14.67 -6.33 3.28
CA SER A 10 -15.16 -5.22 4.10
C SER A 10 -16.20 -4.43 3.34
N LEU A 11 -17.16 -3.85 4.07
CA LEU A 11 -18.16 -2.97 3.48
C LEU A 11 -17.50 -1.68 2.98
N PHE A 12 -18.00 -1.15 1.87
CA PHE A 12 -17.57 0.16 1.37
C PHE A 12 -17.64 1.24 2.44
N TYR A 13 -16.71 2.20 2.36
CA TYR A 13 -16.49 3.31 3.30
C TYR A 13 -15.93 2.91 4.68
N SER A 14 -16.07 1.66 5.11
CA SER A 14 -15.69 1.20 6.45
C SER A 14 -14.21 1.42 6.82
N SER A 15 -13.35 1.60 5.82
CA SER A 15 -11.91 1.80 5.95
C SER A 15 -11.47 3.24 6.15
N THR A 16 -12.33 4.21 5.86
CA THR A 16 -12.00 5.64 5.98
C THR A 16 -12.88 6.38 7.00
N MET A 17 -13.90 5.71 7.55
CA MET A 17 -14.69 6.21 8.68
C MET A 17 -13.79 6.49 9.90
N ALA A 18 -13.95 7.67 10.49
CA ALA A 18 -13.25 8.03 11.72
C ALA A 18 -13.79 7.24 12.93
N ASN A 19 -12.89 6.76 13.79
CA ASN A 19 -13.24 5.98 14.98
C ASN A 19 -14.26 6.65 15.92
N PRO A 20 -14.15 7.95 16.28
CA PRO A 20 -15.09 8.57 17.20
C PRO A 20 -16.49 8.78 16.60
N ASN A 21 -16.67 8.55 15.30
CA ASN A 21 -17.90 8.90 14.61
C ASN A 21 -18.96 7.79 14.73
N THR A 22 -20.20 8.19 14.97
CA THR A 22 -21.35 7.26 15.11
C THR A 22 -21.58 6.41 13.86
N GLU A 23 -21.13 6.89 12.71
CA GLU A 23 -21.10 6.14 11.45
C GLU A 23 -20.35 4.81 11.58
N LYS A 24 -19.22 4.77 12.31
CA LYS A 24 -18.47 3.53 12.49
C LYS A 24 -19.26 2.50 13.29
N ILE A 25 -20.00 2.95 14.32
CA ILE A 25 -20.89 2.09 15.11
C ILE A 25 -22.01 1.52 14.21
N ARG A 26 -22.62 2.36 13.36
CA ARG A 26 -23.64 1.92 12.39
C ARG A 26 -23.06 0.92 11.39
N SER A 27 -21.85 1.16 10.88
CA SER A 27 -21.14 0.26 9.98
C SER A 27 -20.86 -1.09 10.63
N SER A 28 -20.45 -1.15 11.91
CA SER A 28 -20.25 -2.40 12.63
C SER A 28 -21.54 -3.20 12.79
N ARG A 29 -22.67 -2.55 13.14
CA ARG A 29 -23.98 -3.22 13.20
C ARG A 29 -24.42 -3.73 11.83
N LEU A 30 -24.18 -2.97 10.77
CA LEU A 30 -24.47 -3.39 9.41
C LEU A 30 -23.59 -4.57 8.98
N ALA A 31 -22.31 -4.58 9.35
CA ALA A 31 -21.39 -5.68 9.07
C ALA A 31 -21.89 -6.99 9.68
N ALA A 32 -22.41 -6.98 10.91
CA ALA A 32 -23.02 -8.16 11.53
C ALA A 32 -24.24 -8.67 10.73
N LYS A 33 -25.12 -7.77 10.28
CA LYS A 33 -26.27 -8.15 9.44
C LYS A 33 -25.83 -8.74 8.10
N ILE A 34 -24.82 -8.16 7.47
CA ILE A 34 -24.27 -8.65 6.20
C ILE A 34 -23.57 -10.00 6.39
N LEU A 35 -22.86 -10.21 7.50
CA LEU A 35 -22.27 -11.50 7.83
C LEU A 35 -23.34 -12.60 7.93
N MET A 36 -24.44 -12.35 8.64
CA MET A 36 -25.55 -13.31 8.71
C MET A 36 -26.16 -13.62 7.34
N LYS A 37 -26.26 -12.60 6.46
CA LYS A 37 -26.69 -12.81 5.07
C LYS A 37 -25.67 -13.65 4.30
N ALA A 38 -24.37 -13.36 4.44
CA ALA A 38 -23.29 -14.08 3.77
C ALA A 38 -23.26 -15.56 4.17
N LEU A 39 -23.51 -15.86 5.45
CA LEU A 39 -23.65 -17.24 5.94
C LEU A 39 -24.81 -17.98 5.27
N ARG A 40 -26.00 -17.35 5.18
CA ARG A 40 -27.17 -17.95 4.49
C ARG A 40 -26.92 -18.18 3.00
N LEU A 41 -26.14 -17.31 2.36
CA LEU A 41 -25.74 -17.44 0.96
C LEU A 41 -24.54 -18.38 0.75
N GLY A 42 -23.95 -18.93 1.81
CA GLY A 42 -22.78 -19.80 1.72
C GLY A 42 -21.51 -19.11 1.21
N ILE A 43 -21.40 -17.78 1.35
CA ILE A 43 -20.22 -17.01 0.94
C ILE A 43 -19.05 -17.35 1.87
N LYS A 44 -17.94 -17.81 1.29
CA LYS A 44 -16.74 -18.24 2.02
C LYS A 44 -15.54 -17.35 1.69
N PRO A 45 -14.53 -17.24 2.56
CA PRO A 45 -13.34 -16.45 2.25
C PRO A 45 -12.68 -16.83 0.93
N ASN A 46 -12.64 -18.11 0.56
CA ASN A 46 -12.05 -18.58 -0.71
C ASN A 46 -12.85 -18.18 -1.97
N SER A 47 -14.13 -17.82 -1.85
CA SER A 47 -14.90 -17.26 -2.96
C SER A 47 -14.68 -15.76 -3.13
N LEU A 48 -14.14 -15.08 -2.11
CA LEU A 48 -13.84 -13.64 -2.12
C LEU A 48 -12.36 -13.38 -2.41
N ILE A 49 -11.46 -14.15 -1.80
CA ILE A 49 -10.01 -14.05 -1.92
C ILE A 49 -9.58 -14.92 -3.11
N THR A 50 -9.36 -14.26 -4.24
CA THR A 50 -8.96 -14.86 -5.51
C THR A 50 -7.77 -14.09 -6.05
N ARG A 51 -7.08 -14.63 -7.08
CA ARG A 51 -5.99 -13.89 -7.74
C ARG A 51 -6.45 -12.50 -8.20
N LYS A 52 -7.62 -12.42 -8.83
CA LYS A 52 -8.21 -11.17 -9.33
C LYS A 52 -8.54 -10.18 -8.21
N SER A 53 -9.07 -10.63 -7.08
CA SER A 53 -9.38 -9.71 -5.98
C SER A 53 -8.12 -9.24 -5.23
N ILE A 54 -7.07 -10.06 -5.17
CA ILE A 54 -5.74 -9.65 -4.69
C ILE A 54 -5.13 -8.61 -5.63
N GLU A 55 -5.19 -8.81 -6.95
CA GLU A 55 -4.75 -7.82 -7.93
C GLU A 55 -5.51 -6.49 -7.77
N ASN A 56 -6.83 -6.52 -7.57
CA ASN A 56 -7.61 -5.31 -7.29
C ASN A 56 -7.10 -4.62 -6.03
N ALA A 57 -6.87 -5.38 -4.96
CA ALA A 57 -6.45 -4.82 -3.69
C ALA A 57 -5.05 -4.18 -3.77
N LEU A 58 -4.10 -4.83 -4.43
CA LEU A 58 -2.78 -4.24 -4.73
C LEU A 58 -2.91 -3.01 -5.63
N SER A 59 -3.86 -3.02 -6.59
CA SER A 59 -4.13 -1.85 -7.43
C SER A 59 -4.59 -0.65 -6.61
N VAL A 60 -5.50 -0.83 -5.64
CA VAL A 60 -5.89 0.29 -4.76
C VAL A 60 -4.74 0.74 -3.88
N VAL A 61 -3.93 -0.19 -3.35
CA VAL A 61 -2.75 0.14 -2.52
C VAL A 61 -1.80 1.05 -3.29
N MET A 62 -1.49 0.71 -4.54
CA MET A 62 -0.65 1.52 -5.43
C MET A 62 -1.27 2.90 -5.66
N CYS A 63 -2.56 2.94 -6.02
CA CYS A 63 -3.29 4.15 -6.38
C CYS A 63 -3.34 5.18 -5.24
N ILE A 64 -3.46 4.72 -3.99
CA ILE A 64 -3.58 5.60 -2.82
C ILE A 64 -2.24 5.95 -2.16
N GLY A 65 -1.11 5.47 -2.66
CA GLY A 65 0.19 5.73 -2.02
C GLY A 65 0.46 4.89 -0.76
N GLY A 66 -0.07 3.67 -0.69
CA GLY A 66 -0.02 2.78 0.47
C GLY A 66 1.37 2.38 1.00
N SER A 67 1.39 1.54 2.04
CA SER A 67 2.62 1.06 2.67
C SER A 67 3.24 -0.11 1.88
N THR A 68 4.57 -0.20 1.90
CA THR A 68 5.34 -1.37 1.43
C THR A 68 4.96 -2.65 2.17
N ASN A 69 4.57 -2.55 3.45
CA ASN A 69 4.09 -3.69 4.27
C ASN A 69 2.87 -4.39 3.66
N ALA A 70 2.09 -3.69 2.81
CA ALA A 70 0.99 -4.32 2.09
C ALA A 70 1.46 -5.49 1.20
N ILE A 71 2.66 -5.40 0.60
CA ILE A 71 3.21 -6.49 -0.21
C ILE A 71 3.44 -7.74 0.66
N LEU A 72 4.04 -7.59 1.84
CA LEU A 72 4.24 -8.71 2.78
C LEU A 72 2.90 -9.33 3.19
N HIS A 73 1.92 -8.51 3.56
CA HIS A 73 0.60 -9.00 3.95
C HIS A 73 -0.13 -9.70 2.80
N TYR A 74 -0.06 -9.18 1.58
CA TYR A 74 -0.72 -9.82 0.44
C TYR A 74 -0.02 -11.08 -0.04
N LEU A 75 1.31 -11.17 0.07
CA LEU A 75 2.04 -12.43 -0.16
C LEU A 75 1.65 -13.49 0.88
N ALA A 76 1.48 -13.09 2.14
CA ALA A 76 1.00 -13.99 3.20
C ALA A 76 -0.46 -14.44 2.95
N ILE A 77 -1.38 -13.50 2.65
CA ILE A 77 -2.78 -13.81 2.33
C ILE A 77 -2.87 -14.73 1.11
N ALA A 78 -2.09 -14.45 0.05
CA ALA A 78 -2.04 -15.29 -1.14
C ALA A 78 -1.56 -16.70 -0.80
N SER A 79 -0.48 -16.83 -0.02
CA SER A 79 0.04 -18.12 0.45
C SER A 79 -1.00 -18.90 1.26
N SER A 80 -1.67 -18.27 2.23
CA SER A 80 -2.73 -18.90 3.04
C SER A 80 -3.92 -19.35 2.19
N ALA A 81 -4.24 -18.62 1.12
CA ALA A 81 -5.28 -18.98 0.16
C ALA A 81 -4.79 -19.94 -0.95
N ARG A 82 -3.52 -20.37 -0.92
CA ARG A 82 -2.87 -21.19 -1.96
C ARG A 82 -2.91 -20.56 -3.36
N ILE A 83 -2.81 -19.24 -3.41
CA ILE A 83 -2.77 -18.45 -4.64
C ILE A 83 -1.34 -18.01 -4.89
N LYS A 84 -0.82 -18.28 -6.09
CA LYS A 84 0.52 -17.82 -6.49
C LYS A 84 0.47 -16.34 -6.88
N ILE A 85 1.17 -15.51 -6.11
CA ILE A 85 1.49 -14.11 -6.41
C ILE A 85 2.99 -13.93 -6.22
N THR A 86 3.63 -13.21 -7.14
CA THR A 86 5.08 -12.96 -7.17
C THR A 86 5.38 -11.47 -7.16
N LEU A 87 6.65 -11.11 -6.94
CA LEU A 87 7.09 -9.72 -7.10
C LEU A 87 6.95 -9.21 -8.56
N ASP A 88 7.00 -10.11 -9.55
CA ASP A 88 6.81 -9.73 -10.95
C ASP A 88 5.34 -9.38 -11.25
N ASP A 89 4.39 -10.04 -10.58
CA ASP A 89 2.98 -9.65 -10.62
C ASP A 89 2.77 -8.24 -10.03
N ILE A 90 3.46 -7.93 -8.92
CA ILE A 90 3.42 -6.61 -8.29
C ILE A 90 3.96 -5.54 -9.24
N GLU A 91 5.08 -5.81 -9.94
CA GLU A 91 5.63 -4.88 -10.93
C GLU A 91 4.70 -4.69 -12.13
N THR A 92 4.04 -5.76 -12.58
CA THR A 92 3.03 -5.70 -13.66
C THR A 92 1.86 -4.80 -13.27
N ILE A 93 1.36 -4.93 -12.04
CA ILE A 93 0.31 -4.05 -11.49
C ILE A 93 0.83 -2.62 -11.36
N ARG A 94 2.04 -2.43 -10.84
CA ARG A 94 2.65 -1.12 -10.62
C ARG A 94 2.70 -0.29 -11.91
N LYS A 95 3.11 -0.89 -13.04
CA LYS A 95 3.25 -0.21 -14.33
C LYS A 95 1.95 0.34 -14.89
N ARG A 96 0.79 -0.26 -14.56
CA ARG A 96 -0.52 0.13 -15.10
C ARG A 96 -1.34 1.05 -14.18
N ILE A 97 -1.02 1.10 -12.88
CA ILE A 97 -1.83 1.82 -11.90
C ILE A 97 -1.20 3.18 -11.57
N PRO A 98 -1.85 4.31 -11.86
CA PRO A 98 -1.35 5.63 -11.46
C PRO A 98 -1.59 5.89 -9.97
N VAL A 99 -0.76 6.75 -9.36
CA VAL A 99 -0.97 7.26 -8.00
C VAL A 99 -1.84 8.52 -8.08
N THR A 100 -3.10 8.43 -7.64
CA THR A 100 -4.05 9.54 -7.75
C THR A 100 -4.41 10.17 -6.41
N CYS A 101 -4.05 9.60 -5.27
CA CYS A 101 -4.40 10.20 -3.97
C CYS A 101 -3.24 10.95 -3.34
N ASN A 102 -3.47 12.20 -2.96
CA ASN A 102 -2.48 13.07 -2.33
C ASN A 102 -2.49 12.92 -0.80
N LEU A 103 -2.13 11.73 -0.30
CA LEU A 103 -2.24 11.38 1.10
C LEU A 103 -0.88 11.32 1.81
N LYS A 104 -0.85 11.73 3.08
CA LYS A 104 0.30 11.53 3.97
C LYS A 104 0.67 10.03 4.05
N PRO A 105 1.95 9.67 4.20
CA PRO A 105 3.08 10.55 4.54
C PRO A 105 3.72 11.27 3.35
N SER A 106 3.49 10.82 2.12
CA SER A 106 4.14 11.42 0.92
C SER A 106 3.39 12.64 0.36
N GLY A 107 2.12 12.81 0.71
CA GLY A 107 1.24 13.89 0.25
C GLY A 107 0.74 14.80 1.37
N LYS A 108 -0.30 15.57 1.07
CA LYS A 108 -0.81 16.65 1.94
C LYS A 108 -1.93 16.21 2.90
N TYR A 109 -2.84 15.36 2.44
CA TYR A 109 -4.13 15.14 3.09
C TYR A 109 -4.16 13.89 3.98
N ALA A 110 -5.09 13.85 4.94
CA ALA A 110 -5.31 12.71 5.82
C ALA A 110 -6.44 11.80 5.29
N THR A 111 -6.57 10.61 5.87
CA THR A 111 -7.65 9.65 5.54
C THR A 111 -9.04 10.24 5.77
N THR A 112 -9.20 11.14 6.74
CA THR A 112 -10.47 11.84 7.00
C THR A 112 -10.85 12.79 5.86
N ASP A 113 -9.87 13.44 5.22
CA ASP A 113 -10.11 14.27 4.04
C ASP A 113 -10.52 13.40 2.84
N LEU A 114 -9.87 12.24 2.67
CA LEU A 114 -10.28 11.24 1.68
C LEU A 114 -11.72 10.78 1.90
N HIS A 115 -12.11 10.53 3.15
CA HIS A 115 -13.47 10.13 3.49
C HIS A 115 -14.51 11.19 3.09
N LYS A 116 -14.24 12.47 3.41
CA LYS A 116 -15.13 13.60 3.08
C LYS A 116 -15.41 13.73 1.58
N VAL A 117 -14.46 13.32 0.73
CA VAL A 117 -14.59 13.37 -0.74
C VAL A 117 -15.08 12.05 -1.34
N GLY A 118 -15.71 11.19 -0.53
CA GLY A 118 -16.34 9.95 -0.97
C GLY A 118 -15.47 8.69 -0.83
N GLY A 119 -14.30 8.79 -0.20
CA GLY A 119 -13.55 7.64 0.29
C GLY A 119 -12.99 6.71 -0.80
N ILE A 120 -12.69 5.47 -0.40
CA ILE A 120 -12.19 4.42 -1.28
C ILE A 120 -13.18 4.07 -2.42
N PRO A 121 -14.50 4.07 -2.23
CA PRO A 121 -15.43 3.81 -3.32
C PRO A 121 -15.27 4.76 -4.52
N GLN A 122 -14.94 6.04 -4.30
CA GLN A 122 -14.63 6.97 -5.40
C GLN A 122 -13.34 6.60 -6.14
N VAL A 123 -12.29 6.21 -5.40
CA VAL A 123 -11.03 5.75 -5.98
C VAL A 123 -11.26 4.50 -6.84
N LEU A 124 -12.00 3.53 -6.30
CA LEU A 124 -12.33 2.29 -7.00
C LEU A 124 -13.17 2.54 -8.25
N LYS A 125 -14.15 3.45 -8.18
CA LYS A 125 -15.00 3.77 -9.34
C LYS A 125 -14.20 4.36 -10.49
N ARG A 126 -13.20 5.20 -10.21
CA ARG A 126 -12.28 5.75 -11.21
C ARG A 126 -11.43 4.65 -11.85
N LEU A 127 -10.80 3.81 -11.04
CA LEU A 127 -10.00 2.69 -11.55
C LEU A 127 -10.85 1.73 -12.41
N ALA A 128 -12.06 1.38 -11.95
CA ALA A 128 -12.99 0.54 -12.69
C ALA A 128 -13.42 1.14 -14.03
N SER A 129 -13.68 2.46 -14.10
CA SER A 129 -14.03 3.15 -15.35
C SER A 129 -12.91 3.17 -16.40
N GLN A 130 -11.69 2.79 -16.02
CA GLN A 130 -10.52 2.69 -16.91
C GLN A 130 -10.10 1.23 -17.15
N GLY A 131 -10.93 0.26 -16.74
CA GLY A 131 -10.61 -1.16 -16.89
C GLY A 131 -9.44 -1.63 -16.00
N LEU A 132 -9.07 -0.85 -14.97
CA LEU A 132 -7.94 -1.17 -14.09
C LEU A 132 -8.32 -2.09 -12.92
N LEU A 133 -9.58 -2.51 -12.84
CA LEU A 133 -10.10 -3.44 -11.83
C LEU A 133 -10.91 -4.57 -12.46
N HIS A 134 -10.83 -5.73 -11.83
CA HIS A 134 -11.66 -6.88 -12.10
C HIS A 134 -13.04 -6.68 -11.45
N ASN A 135 -14.01 -6.17 -12.22
CA ASN A 135 -15.36 -5.84 -11.73
C ASN A 135 -16.22 -7.05 -11.35
N SER A 136 -15.87 -8.24 -11.84
CA SER A 136 -16.60 -9.48 -11.57
C SER A 136 -16.22 -10.14 -10.23
N CYS A 137 -15.29 -9.56 -9.46
CA CYS A 137 -14.91 -10.09 -8.16
C CYS A 137 -16.09 -10.02 -7.18
N ALA A 138 -16.41 -11.13 -6.52
CA ALA A 138 -17.45 -11.19 -5.51
C ALA A 138 -17.08 -10.36 -4.26
N THR A 139 -18.11 -9.89 -3.55
CA THR A 139 -17.98 -9.17 -2.28
C THR A 139 -18.83 -9.82 -1.20
N ILE A 140 -18.55 -9.49 0.06
CA ILE A 140 -19.22 -10.03 1.25
C ILE A 140 -20.73 -9.76 1.28
N THR A 141 -21.23 -8.82 0.48
CA THR A 141 -22.66 -8.49 0.39
C THR A 141 -23.46 -9.49 -0.47
N GLY A 142 -22.75 -10.35 -1.22
CA GLY A 142 -23.28 -11.24 -2.25
C GLY A 142 -23.36 -10.63 -3.65
N ARG A 143 -22.91 -9.38 -3.83
CA ARG A 143 -22.80 -8.71 -5.14
C ARG A 143 -21.37 -8.75 -5.68
N VAL A 144 -21.21 -8.52 -6.97
CA VAL A 144 -19.87 -8.29 -7.55
C VAL A 144 -19.44 -6.84 -7.40
N LEU A 145 -18.12 -6.59 -7.45
CA LEU A 145 -17.53 -5.26 -7.25
C LEU A 145 -18.14 -4.20 -8.18
N GLY A 146 -18.37 -4.53 -9.45
CA GLY A 146 -19.00 -3.62 -10.41
C GLY A 146 -20.41 -3.18 -10.00
N GLU A 147 -21.22 -4.09 -9.48
CA GLU A 147 -22.57 -3.78 -8.98
C GLU A 147 -22.51 -2.86 -7.75
N GLU A 148 -21.56 -3.08 -6.84
CA GLU A 148 -21.35 -2.18 -5.70
C GLU A 148 -20.97 -0.77 -6.19
N LEU A 149 -20.05 -0.68 -7.16
CA LEU A 149 -19.59 0.61 -7.69
C LEU A 149 -20.68 1.35 -8.47
N ASN A 150 -21.58 0.65 -9.14
CA ASN A 150 -22.72 1.26 -9.83
C ASN A 150 -23.65 2.02 -8.88
N ARG A 151 -23.72 1.60 -7.61
CA ARG A 151 -24.54 2.25 -6.56
C ARG A 151 -23.92 3.53 -6.00
N ILE A 152 -22.65 3.79 -6.28
CA ILE A 152 -21.93 4.96 -5.78
C ILE A 152 -22.17 6.13 -6.74
N LYS A 153 -22.64 7.27 -6.24
CA LYS A 153 -22.74 8.48 -7.08
C LYS A 153 -21.32 8.93 -7.45
N TYR A 154 -21.02 8.99 -8.75
CA TYR A 154 -19.70 9.42 -9.21
C TYR A 154 -19.56 10.91 -8.98
N ASP A 155 -18.57 11.31 -8.18
CA ASP A 155 -18.33 12.73 -7.94
C ASP A 155 -17.36 13.27 -9.00
N THR A 156 -17.88 14.09 -9.90
CA THR A 156 -17.07 14.78 -10.93
C THR A 156 -16.49 16.08 -10.42
N GLN A 157 -17.00 16.63 -9.31
CA GLN A 157 -16.53 17.87 -8.73
C GLN A 157 -15.32 17.59 -7.83
N LEU A 158 -14.15 17.54 -8.46
CA LEU A 158 -12.84 17.46 -7.79
C LEU A 158 -12.49 18.77 -7.07
N LYS A 159 -13.41 19.29 -6.23
CA LYS A 159 -13.20 20.50 -5.43
C LYS A 159 -12.06 20.37 -4.44
N TYR A 160 -11.50 19.17 -4.31
CA TYR A 160 -10.40 18.87 -3.42
C TYR A 160 -9.33 18.08 -4.17
N ASN A 161 -8.10 18.60 -4.16
CA ASN A 161 -6.89 17.95 -4.68
C ASN A 161 -6.48 16.67 -3.90
N VAL A 162 -7.45 16.01 -3.25
CA VAL A 162 -7.28 14.78 -2.44
C VAL A 162 -7.26 13.56 -3.34
N ILE A 163 -8.21 13.45 -4.28
CA ILE A 163 -8.24 12.43 -5.34
C ILE A 163 -8.09 13.15 -6.67
N LEU A 164 -7.00 12.91 -7.39
CA LEU A 164 -6.75 13.50 -8.70
C LEU A 164 -7.39 12.67 -9.83
N PRO A 165 -7.62 13.27 -11.00
CA PRO A 165 -8.00 12.53 -12.21
C PRO A 165 -6.95 11.47 -12.58
N ILE A 166 -7.39 10.34 -13.16
CA ILE A 166 -6.48 9.30 -13.66
C ILE A 166 -5.57 9.82 -14.78
N ASN A 167 -6.05 10.74 -15.62
CA ASN A 167 -5.27 11.36 -16.70
C ASN A 167 -4.34 12.49 -16.21
N LYS A 168 -4.48 12.94 -14.96
CA LYS A 168 -3.59 13.92 -14.31
C LYS A 168 -3.19 13.43 -12.91
N PRO A 169 -2.54 12.27 -12.79
CA PRO A 169 -2.19 11.69 -11.50
C PRO A 169 -0.96 12.40 -10.90
N LEU A 170 -0.66 12.10 -9.64
CA LEU A 170 0.62 12.53 -9.03
C LEU A 170 1.79 11.81 -9.70
N HIS A 171 1.62 10.52 -9.98
CA HIS A 171 2.57 9.69 -10.69
C HIS A 171 1.85 8.76 -11.66
N GLN A 172 2.40 8.59 -12.86
CA GLN A 172 1.81 7.75 -13.92
C GLN A 172 1.82 6.26 -13.59
N GLN A 173 2.69 5.83 -12.67
CA GLN A 173 2.84 4.45 -12.24
C GLN A 173 2.82 4.35 -10.72
N GLY A 174 2.51 3.15 -10.24
CA GLY A 174 2.49 2.83 -8.82
C GLY A 174 3.87 2.99 -8.19
N HIS A 175 3.87 3.16 -6.89
CA HIS A 175 5.04 3.57 -6.13
C HIS A 175 5.79 2.43 -5.44
N LEU A 176 5.22 1.23 -5.37
CA LEU A 176 5.88 0.08 -4.75
C LEU A 176 6.61 -0.71 -5.84
N LEU A 177 7.93 -0.60 -5.89
CA LEU A 177 8.77 -1.33 -6.82
C LEU A 177 9.20 -2.68 -6.25
N GLY A 178 9.19 -3.70 -7.11
CA GLY A 178 9.96 -4.93 -6.90
C GLY A 178 11.35 -4.78 -7.53
N LEU A 179 12.40 -4.76 -6.71
CA LEU A 179 13.78 -4.71 -7.15
C LEU A 179 14.38 -6.11 -7.16
N LYS A 180 15.23 -6.42 -8.15
CA LYS A 180 16.02 -7.66 -8.21
C LYS A 180 17.45 -7.33 -8.64
N GLY A 181 18.39 -8.17 -8.24
CA GLY A 181 19.79 -8.04 -8.60
C GLY A 181 20.65 -9.01 -7.79
N ASN A 182 21.97 -8.93 -7.94
CA ASN A 182 22.91 -9.78 -7.21
C ASN A 182 22.79 -9.66 -5.67
N LEU A 183 22.43 -8.47 -5.14
CA LEU A 183 22.20 -8.26 -3.71
C LEU A 183 20.82 -8.72 -3.22
N ALA A 184 19.86 -8.90 -4.12
CA ALA A 184 18.48 -9.26 -3.80
C ALA A 184 17.95 -10.25 -4.85
N ILE A 185 18.52 -11.45 -4.88
CA ILE A 185 18.21 -12.48 -5.89
C ILE A 185 16.74 -12.92 -5.85
N TYR A 186 16.15 -12.96 -4.65
CA TYR A 186 14.73 -13.27 -4.44
C TYR A 186 13.83 -12.01 -4.44
N GLY A 187 14.46 -10.86 -4.61
CA GLY A 187 13.85 -9.55 -4.71
C GLY A 187 13.78 -8.77 -3.40
N ALA A 188 13.56 -7.47 -3.54
CA ALA A 188 13.37 -6.49 -2.48
C ALA A 188 12.22 -5.54 -2.86
N VAL A 189 11.69 -4.83 -1.87
CA VAL A 189 10.61 -3.86 -2.07
C VAL A 189 11.12 -2.46 -1.76
N ALA A 190 10.84 -1.51 -2.65
CA ALA A 190 11.16 -0.10 -2.43
C ALA A 190 9.94 0.79 -2.70
N LYS A 191 9.87 1.93 -2.00
CA LYS A 191 8.88 2.98 -2.24
C LYS A 191 9.54 4.13 -3.00
N THR A 192 8.97 4.55 -4.13
CA THR A 192 9.54 5.61 -4.97
C THR A 192 8.96 7.00 -4.75
N LEU A 193 7.85 7.13 -4.01
CA LEU A 193 7.30 8.45 -3.69
C LEU A 193 8.29 9.26 -2.85
N GLY A 194 8.56 10.49 -3.27
CA GLY A 194 9.42 11.43 -2.56
C GLY A 194 10.86 11.51 -3.07
N PHE A 195 11.27 10.67 -4.03
CA PHE A 195 12.63 10.71 -4.59
C PHE A 195 12.65 11.37 -5.98
N LYS A 196 13.57 12.32 -6.18
CA LYS A 196 13.84 12.94 -7.48
C LYS A 196 14.85 12.15 -8.32
N ARG A 197 15.73 11.39 -7.66
CA ARG A 197 16.77 10.57 -8.29
C ARG A 197 16.35 9.11 -8.28
N ASN A 198 16.43 8.48 -9.44
CA ASN A 198 16.04 7.07 -9.61
C ASN A 198 17.24 6.12 -9.63
N VAL A 199 18.46 6.66 -9.52
CA VAL A 199 19.71 5.91 -9.52
C VAL A 199 20.65 6.54 -8.49
N ILE A 200 21.31 5.67 -7.71
CA ILE A 200 22.38 6.06 -6.79
C ILE A 200 23.45 4.97 -6.81
N THR A 201 24.71 5.40 -6.80
CA THR A 201 25.87 4.52 -6.72
C THR A 201 26.85 5.15 -5.75
N GLY A 202 27.41 4.35 -4.86
CA GLY A 202 28.32 4.85 -3.85
C GLY A 202 28.89 3.76 -2.98
N ARG A 203 29.70 4.19 -2.01
CA ARG A 203 30.41 3.28 -1.11
C ARG A 203 29.45 2.67 -0.09
N ALA A 204 29.51 1.35 0.07
CA ALA A 204 28.75 0.63 1.07
C ALA A 204 29.23 0.97 2.49
N LYS A 205 28.30 1.25 3.39
CA LYS A 205 28.47 1.42 4.84
C LYS A 205 27.59 0.37 5.51
N VAL A 206 28.19 -0.67 6.07
CA VAL A 206 27.49 -1.88 6.51
C VAL A 206 27.38 -1.93 8.03
N PHE A 207 26.18 -2.22 8.51
CA PHE A 207 25.83 -2.32 9.93
C PHE A 207 25.03 -3.61 10.18
N ASN A 208 25.08 -4.09 11.42
CA ASN A 208 24.41 -5.33 11.83
C ASN A 208 23.20 -5.09 12.74
N ASP A 209 22.93 -3.83 13.10
CA ASP A 209 21.87 -3.44 14.03
C ASP A 209 21.42 -1.98 13.78
N GLU A 210 20.22 -1.64 14.26
CA GLU A 210 19.62 -0.30 14.10
C GLU A 210 20.38 0.77 14.89
N GLU A 211 20.88 0.43 16.07
CA GLU A 211 21.51 1.37 17.01
C GLU A 211 22.83 1.93 16.46
N SER A 212 23.73 1.06 16.02
CA SER A 212 25.02 1.44 15.41
C SER A 212 24.82 2.22 14.11
N THR A 213 23.80 1.87 13.32
CA THR A 213 23.44 2.63 12.11
C THR A 213 23.00 4.04 12.46
N THR A 214 22.08 4.17 13.42
CA THR A 214 21.55 5.46 13.86
C THR A 214 22.66 6.32 14.45
N SER A 215 23.52 5.75 15.30
CA SER A 215 24.68 6.42 15.87
C SER A 215 25.65 6.92 14.78
N ALA A 216 25.92 6.12 13.74
CA ALA A 216 26.77 6.52 12.63
C ALA A 216 26.19 7.68 11.80
N ILE A 217 24.86 7.74 11.64
CA ILE A 217 24.18 8.87 10.98
C ILE A 217 24.28 10.12 11.85
N LEU A 218 24.01 10.01 13.16
CA LEU A 218 24.02 11.16 14.07
C LEU A 218 25.43 11.74 14.28
N THR A 219 26.47 10.90 14.24
CA THR A 219 27.88 11.28 14.38
C THR A 219 28.59 11.61 13.05
N ASP A 220 27.81 11.90 11.99
CA ASP A 220 28.31 12.36 10.68
C ASP A 220 29.28 11.40 9.97
N ARG A 221 29.23 10.11 10.30
CA ARG A 221 30.01 9.04 9.60
C ARG A 221 29.37 8.61 8.28
N ILE A 222 28.13 9.03 8.04
CA ILE A 222 27.36 8.83 6.81
C ILE A 222 27.28 10.16 6.06
N THR A 223 27.73 10.16 4.81
CA THR A 223 27.74 11.35 3.95
C THR A 223 26.86 11.13 2.72
N ALA A 224 26.51 12.22 2.04
CA ALA A 224 25.79 12.17 0.76
C ALA A 224 26.46 11.20 -0.24
N GLY A 225 25.66 10.42 -0.95
CA GLY A 225 26.10 9.37 -1.87
C GLY A 225 26.38 8.01 -1.22
N SER A 226 26.33 7.90 0.13
CA SER A 226 26.54 6.63 0.81
C SER A 226 25.43 5.61 0.50
N ILE A 227 25.80 4.33 0.45
CA ILE A 227 24.85 3.21 0.43
C ILE A 227 24.92 2.53 1.80
N VAL A 228 23.93 2.78 2.65
CA VAL A 228 23.85 2.22 4.00
C VAL A 228 23.12 0.89 3.94
N ILE A 229 23.77 -0.17 4.42
CA ILE A 229 23.24 -1.54 4.45
C ILE A 229 23.10 -1.96 5.91
N ILE A 230 21.87 -2.25 6.34
CA ILE A 230 21.58 -2.77 7.69
C ILE A 230 21.11 -4.22 7.54
N ARG A 231 21.93 -5.18 7.98
CA ARG A 231 21.67 -6.61 7.81
C ARG A 231 21.45 -7.31 9.15
N TYR A 232 21.03 -8.58 9.08
CA TYR A 232 20.66 -9.41 10.22
C TYR A 232 19.39 -8.94 10.93
N LEU A 233 18.53 -8.20 10.24
CA LEU A 233 17.24 -7.73 10.75
C LEU A 233 16.06 -8.34 10.00
N GLY A 234 16.30 -9.38 9.20
CA GLY A 234 15.25 -10.15 8.56
C GLY A 234 14.43 -11.01 9.53
N PRO A 235 13.44 -11.78 9.03
CA PRO A 235 12.52 -12.57 9.86
C PRO A 235 13.19 -13.49 10.87
N LYS A 236 14.34 -14.06 10.52
CA LYS A 236 15.12 -14.95 11.40
C LYS A 236 16.30 -14.26 12.09
N GLY A 237 17.02 -13.39 11.36
CA GLY A 237 18.20 -12.71 11.91
C GLY A 237 17.85 -11.74 13.03
N GLY A 238 16.74 -11.01 12.87
CA GLY A 238 16.31 -9.95 13.77
C GLY A 238 16.01 -10.42 15.19
N PRO A 239 15.08 -11.37 15.43
CA PRO A 239 14.02 -11.98 14.61
C PRO A 239 12.78 -11.07 14.42
N GLY A 240 11.75 -11.57 13.72
CA GLY A 240 10.45 -10.89 13.60
C GLY A 240 10.39 -9.76 12.57
N MET A 241 11.50 -9.49 11.87
CA MET A 241 11.60 -8.47 10.82
C MET A 241 11.14 -7.09 11.31
N PRO A 242 11.86 -6.47 12.28
CA PRO A 242 11.49 -5.19 12.86
C PRO A 242 11.37 -4.07 11.81
N GLU A 243 10.53 -3.08 12.10
CA GLU A 243 10.36 -1.86 11.31
C GLU A 243 11.20 -0.76 11.96
N MET A 244 12.15 -0.21 11.19
CA MET A 244 13.17 0.72 11.69
C MET A 244 12.87 2.15 11.22
N LEU A 245 12.26 2.94 12.09
CA LEU A 245 11.98 4.34 11.83
C LEU A 245 13.16 5.26 12.22
N SER A 246 14.02 4.82 13.14
CA SER A 246 15.09 5.69 13.68
C SER A 246 16.12 6.07 12.62
N PRO A 247 16.66 5.14 11.79
CA PRO A 247 17.64 5.49 10.76
C PRO A 247 17.08 6.42 9.69
N THR A 248 15.84 6.19 9.25
CA THR A 248 15.19 7.00 8.21
C THR A 248 14.91 8.42 8.72
N SER A 249 14.43 8.55 9.96
CA SER A 249 14.20 9.84 10.61
C SER A 249 15.51 10.60 10.84
N ALA A 250 16.58 9.92 11.26
CA ALA A 250 17.89 10.53 11.45
C ALA A 250 18.47 11.08 10.14
N LEU A 251 18.33 10.37 9.02
CA LEU A 251 18.75 10.87 7.71
C LEU A 251 17.96 12.10 7.26
N VAL A 252 16.65 12.13 7.51
CA VAL A 252 15.81 13.31 7.20
C VAL A 252 16.28 14.51 8.05
N GLY A 253 16.50 14.31 9.36
CA GLY A 253 16.98 15.37 10.26
C GLY A 253 18.38 15.90 9.91
N LYS A 254 19.23 15.09 9.29
CA LYS A 254 20.56 15.47 8.77
C LYS A 254 20.53 16.00 7.33
N GLU A 255 19.35 16.22 6.74
CA GLU A 255 19.17 16.66 5.34
C GLU A 255 19.84 15.72 4.30
N LEU A 256 19.90 14.43 4.63
CA LEU A 256 20.46 13.35 3.80
C LEU A 256 19.38 12.43 3.20
N GLY A 257 18.10 12.67 3.49
CA GLY A 257 16.99 11.77 3.12
C GLY A 257 16.86 11.46 1.63
N ASP A 258 17.25 12.39 0.73
CA ASP A 258 17.26 12.20 -0.73
C ASP A 258 18.66 11.99 -1.32
N LYS A 259 19.69 11.89 -0.47
CA LYS A 259 21.11 11.80 -0.84
C LYS A 259 21.76 10.47 -0.46
N VAL A 260 21.12 9.65 0.36
CA VAL A 260 21.65 8.37 0.87
C VAL A 260 20.69 7.23 0.52
N CYS A 261 21.23 6.09 0.11
CA CYS A 261 20.44 4.87 -0.08
C CYS A 261 20.44 4.04 1.20
N LEU A 262 19.26 3.56 1.61
CA LEU A 262 19.13 2.60 2.70
C LEU A 262 18.67 1.25 2.15
N ILE A 263 19.36 0.18 2.53
CA ILE A 263 19.05 -1.20 2.18
C ILE A 263 19.01 -2.02 3.47
N THR A 264 18.00 -2.87 3.62
CA THR A 264 17.93 -3.82 4.74
C THR A 264 17.26 -5.13 4.36
N ASP A 265 17.56 -6.19 5.10
CA ASP A 265 16.78 -7.43 5.12
C ASP A 265 15.56 -7.35 6.08
N GLY A 266 15.46 -6.28 6.88
CA GLY A 266 14.30 -5.92 7.71
C GLY A 266 13.28 -5.02 6.99
N ARG A 267 12.71 -4.03 7.70
CA ARG A 267 11.75 -3.05 7.16
C ARG A 267 12.08 -1.63 7.63
N PHE A 268 11.65 -0.64 6.85
CA PHE A 268 11.76 0.80 7.14
C PHE A 268 10.38 1.44 7.21
#